data_AF-A0A833JCK5-F1
#
_entry.id   AF-A0A833JCK5-F1
#
_cell.length_a   1.000
_cell.length_b   1.000
_cell.length_c   1.000
_cell.angle_alpha   90.00
_cell.angle_beta   90.00
_cell.angle_gamma   90.00
#
_symmetry.space_group_name_H-M   'P 1'
#
loop_
_entity.id
_entity.type
_entity.pdbx_description
1 polymer ?
#
loop_
_entity_poly.entity_id
_entity_poly.type
_entity_poly.pdbx_seq_one_letter_code
_entity_poly.pdbx_strand_id
1 'polypeptide(L)'
;MVKMSDTLLNYVLHDKLYDPSISFGHDLKLHHLVVTRFAFIRSDFEKRRNEVYDQEFGDWAKSRSKLFRDICLPSMLGQSQKPDAWLLGLARERRQYFPELKALFDGNGWIAPAWQEMVGDVPEQELNALKRAVLDNVPNEADYVITTRLDNDDALHRSFLAVVKDYVSLILSSEQGLTDFWLTMPYGLQLGSDKLGVCCYTNNPFTTRVQTRENFLSSAYSTALAGDHTKLFKNDRVFSVNTRIPMWLQGVHGDNLYNRMLLTAIAVEDHKRLLSGFSVKVDW
;
A
#
# COMPACT_ATOMS: atom_id res chain seq x y z
N MET A 1 21.81 3.26 -18.57
CA MET A 1 22.17 1.97 -17.94
C MET A 1 22.81 2.30 -16.59
N VAL A 2 22.03 2.32 -15.51
CA VAL A 2 22.50 2.75 -14.19
C VAL A 2 23.00 1.51 -13.45
N LYS A 3 24.31 1.42 -13.22
CA LYS A 3 24.89 0.45 -12.29
C LYS A 3 24.55 0.92 -10.87
N MET A 4 23.58 0.27 -10.22
CA MET A 4 23.36 0.39 -8.78
C MET A 4 24.33 -0.54 -8.05
N SER A 5 25.45 0.00 -7.57
CA SER A 5 26.29 -0.66 -6.56
C SER A 5 26.22 0.15 -5.27
N ASP A 6 25.26 -0.16 -4.41
CA ASP A 6 25.24 0.29 -3.02
C ASP A 6 24.36 -0.68 -2.21
N THR A 7 25.01 -1.74 -1.72
CA THR A 7 24.49 -2.77 -0.83
C THR A 7 23.70 -2.14 0.32
N LEU A 8 22.39 -2.43 0.40
CA LEU A 8 21.55 -2.05 1.53
C LEU A 8 22.06 -2.77 2.78
N LEU A 9 22.48 -2.00 3.80
CA LEU A 9 23.00 -2.52 5.07
C LEU A 9 21.93 -2.39 6.15
N ASN A 10 21.62 -3.47 6.87
CA ASN A 10 20.76 -3.43 8.04
C ASN A 10 21.58 -3.03 9.28
N TYR A 11 21.45 -1.78 9.72
CA TYR A 11 22.24 -1.23 10.84
C TYR A 11 21.88 -1.81 12.22
N VAL A 12 20.72 -2.46 12.37
CA VAL A 12 20.27 -2.99 13.67
C VAL A 12 20.74 -4.43 13.88
N LEU A 13 20.91 -5.20 12.80
CA LEU A 13 21.25 -6.62 12.86
C LEU A 13 22.65 -6.96 12.36
N HIS A 14 23.41 -5.99 11.83
CA HIS A 14 24.75 -6.20 11.25
C HIS A 14 24.83 -7.24 10.11
N ASP A 15 23.71 -7.71 9.58
CA ASP A 15 23.68 -8.68 8.48
C ASP A 15 23.58 -8.03 7.10
N LYS A 16 24.33 -8.63 6.15
CA LYS A 16 24.33 -8.30 4.72
C LYS A 16 23.10 -8.94 4.07
N LEU A 17 21.95 -8.28 4.11
CA LEU A 17 20.72 -8.82 3.52
C LEU A 17 20.58 -8.58 2.00
N TYR A 18 21.51 -7.89 1.34
CA TYR A 18 21.33 -7.63 -0.08
C TYR A 18 22.64 -7.54 -0.87
N ASP A 19 22.98 -8.63 -1.54
CA ASP A 19 23.82 -8.61 -2.72
C ASP A 19 22.92 -8.90 -3.93
N PRO A 20 22.68 -7.92 -4.82
CA PRO A 20 21.83 -8.10 -6.00
C PRO A 20 22.38 -9.15 -6.99
N SER A 21 23.60 -9.65 -6.77
CA SER A 21 24.18 -10.75 -7.55
C SER A 21 23.82 -12.14 -7.01
N ILE A 22 23.20 -12.23 -5.83
CA ILE A 22 22.77 -13.51 -5.26
C ILE A 22 21.42 -13.90 -5.86
N SER A 23 21.44 -14.92 -6.71
CA SER A 23 20.25 -15.63 -7.17
C SER A 23 19.80 -16.62 -6.09
N PHE A 24 18.59 -16.46 -5.58
CA PHE A 24 18.00 -17.38 -4.60
C PHE A 24 17.21 -18.46 -5.36
N GLY A 25 17.77 -19.68 -5.39
CA GLY A 25 17.36 -20.78 -6.27
C GLY A 25 16.07 -21.50 -5.89
N HIS A 26 14.92 -20.82 -5.95
CA HIS A 26 13.60 -21.45 -5.97
C HIS A 26 12.67 -20.70 -6.94
N ASP A 27 12.06 -21.43 -7.89
CA ASP A 27 10.98 -20.94 -8.76
C ASP A 27 9.66 -20.83 -7.96
N LEU A 28 9.64 -20.00 -6.92
CA LEU A 28 8.41 -19.68 -6.20
C LEU A 28 7.54 -18.75 -7.05
N LYS A 29 6.28 -19.12 -7.23
CA LYS A 29 5.27 -18.31 -7.91
C LYS A 29 4.68 -17.30 -6.93
N LEU A 30 5.43 -16.22 -6.74
CA LEU A 30 5.01 -15.07 -5.94
C LEU A 30 4.06 -14.20 -6.75
N HIS A 31 2.88 -13.91 -6.20
CA HIS A 31 1.90 -13.02 -6.83
C HIS A 31 1.64 -11.81 -5.93
N HIS A 32 2.00 -10.61 -6.40
CA HIS A 32 2.05 -9.38 -5.62
C HIS A 32 0.97 -8.40 -6.06
N LEU A 33 0.03 -8.14 -5.17
CA LEU A 33 -1.02 -7.15 -5.36
C LEU A 33 -0.83 -5.95 -4.44
N VAL A 34 -1.20 -4.77 -4.92
CA VAL A 34 -1.41 -3.60 -4.06
C VAL A 34 -2.90 -3.45 -3.81
N VAL A 35 -3.29 -3.17 -2.56
CA VAL A 35 -4.68 -3.01 -2.16
C VAL A 35 -4.90 -1.65 -1.52
N THR A 36 -5.92 -0.93 -2.00
CA THR A 36 -6.25 0.42 -1.56
C THR A 36 -7.71 0.51 -1.14
N ARG A 37 -7.97 0.96 0.08
CA ARG A 37 -9.33 1.37 0.48
C ARG A 37 -9.61 2.74 -0.12
N PHE A 38 -10.34 2.77 -1.22
CA PHE A 38 -10.53 3.98 -1.98
C PHE A 38 -11.79 4.74 -1.52
N ALA A 39 -12.97 4.11 -1.60
CA ALA A 39 -14.24 4.74 -1.24
C ALA A 39 -15.34 3.71 -0.91
N PHE A 40 -15.12 2.90 0.14
CA PHE A 40 -16.12 1.97 0.65
C PHE A 40 -17.25 2.67 1.41
N ILE A 41 -18.46 2.10 1.33
CA ILE A 41 -19.59 2.44 2.20
C ILE A 41 -19.43 1.68 3.51
N ARG A 42 -19.49 2.40 4.64
CA ARG A 42 -19.45 1.79 5.98
C ARG A 42 -20.82 1.22 6.33
N SER A 43 -20.86 0.15 7.12
CA SER A 43 -22.11 -0.56 7.47
C SER A 43 -23.14 0.27 8.25
N ASP A 44 -22.74 1.39 8.85
CA ASP A 44 -23.64 2.32 9.54
C ASP A 44 -24.06 3.53 8.69
N PHE A 45 -23.72 3.50 7.39
CA PHE A 45 -23.99 4.56 6.43
C PHE A 45 -25.47 4.90 6.30
N GLU A 46 -26.36 3.91 6.19
CA GLU A 46 -27.79 4.16 6.00
C GLU A 46 -28.42 4.94 7.16
N LYS A 47 -27.93 4.74 8.39
CA LYS A 47 -28.42 5.45 9.57
C LYS A 47 -28.03 6.93 9.58
N ARG A 48 -27.09 7.34 8.72
CA ARG A 48 -26.53 8.70 8.67
C ARG A 48 -26.83 9.42 7.35
N ARG A 49 -27.45 8.76 6.37
CA ARG A 49 -27.66 9.33 5.03
C ARG A 49 -28.70 10.44 5.08
N ASN A 50 -28.28 11.66 4.75
CA ASN A 50 -29.11 12.83 4.53
C ASN A 50 -28.39 13.75 3.50
N GLU A 51 -29.05 14.82 3.05
CA GLU A 51 -28.48 15.74 2.06
C GLU A 51 -27.14 16.36 2.50
N VAL A 52 -26.98 16.63 3.80
CA VAL A 52 -25.73 17.16 4.37
C VAL A 52 -24.59 16.15 4.22
N TYR A 53 -24.86 14.88 4.54
CA TYR A 53 -23.90 13.80 4.38
C TYR A 53 -23.45 13.62 2.92
N ASP A 54 -24.40 13.68 1.97
CA ASP A 54 -24.07 13.53 0.55
C ASP A 54 -23.20 14.69 0.05
N GLN A 55 -23.47 15.91 0.52
CA GLN A 55 -22.63 17.08 0.24
C GLN A 55 -21.22 16.94 0.86
N GLU A 56 -21.13 16.58 2.13
CA GLU A 56 -19.85 16.33 2.82
C GLU A 56 -19.03 15.24 2.13
N PHE A 57 -19.68 14.16 1.69
CA PHE A 57 -19.04 13.11 0.93
C PHE A 57 -18.55 13.61 -0.43
N GLY A 58 -19.35 14.42 -1.14
CA GLY A 58 -18.96 15.03 -2.41
C GLY A 58 -17.72 15.92 -2.27
N ASP A 59 -17.63 16.71 -1.21
CA ASP A 59 -16.48 17.58 -0.96
C ASP A 59 -15.24 16.79 -0.51
N TRP A 60 -15.42 15.75 0.32
CA TRP A 60 -14.37 14.78 0.61
C TRP A 60 -13.87 14.09 -0.66
N ALA A 61 -14.77 13.65 -1.55
CA ALA A 61 -14.42 12.96 -2.78
C ALA A 61 -13.62 13.86 -3.72
N LYS A 62 -13.99 15.14 -3.87
CA LYS A 62 -13.21 16.12 -4.67
C LYS A 62 -11.80 16.29 -4.11
N SER A 63 -11.66 16.51 -2.81
CA SER A 63 -10.35 16.66 -2.14
C SER A 63 -9.51 15.39 -2.30
N ARG A 64 -10.14 14.22 -2.10
CA ARG A 64 -9.48 12.92 -2.21
C ARG A 64 -9.03 12.62 -3.63
N SER A 65 -9.84 12.95 -4.63
CA SER A 65 -9.51 12.79 -6.05
C SER A 65 -8.27 13.60 -6.43
N LYS A 66 -8.12 14.80 -5.86
CA LYS A 66 -6.91 15.62 -6.06
C LYS A 66 -5.67 14.92 -5.51
N LEU A 67 -5.70 14.46 -4.25
CA LEU A 67 -4.57 13.77 -3.63
C LEU A 67 -4.23 12.48 -4.36
N PHE A 68 -5.24 11.71 -4.75
CA PHE A 68 -5.03 10.49 -5.52
C PHE A 68 -4.31 10.78 -6.84
N ARG A 69 -4.80 11.75 -7.62
CA ARG A 69 -4.21 12.10 -8.92
C ARG A 69 -2.82 12.71 -8.81
N ASP A 70 -2.56 13.52 -7.78
CA ASP A 70 -1.34 14.30 -7.68
C ASP A 70 -0.24 13.56 -6.89
N ILE A 71 -0.59 12.61 -6.01
CA ILE A 71 0.33 11.90 -5.12
C ILE A 71 0.31 10.39 -5.39
N CYS A 72 -0.83 9.73 -5.14
CA CYS A 72 -0.91 8.27 -5.10
C CYS A 72 -0.70 7.64 -6.48
N LEU A 73 -1.49 8.07 -7.47
CA LEU A 73 -1.48 7.54 -8.83
C LEU A 73 -0.10 7.68 -9.50
N PRO A 74 0.58 8.85 -9.50
CA PRO A 74 1.92 8.98 -10.05
C PRO A 74 2.92 8.02 -9.40
N SER A 75 2.81 7.78 -8.09
CA SER A 75 3.73 6.87 -7.37
C SER A 75 3.59 5.41 -7.82
N MET A 76 2.37 4.98 -8.14
CA MET A 76 2.09 3.65 -8.67
C MET A 76 2.45 3.52 -10.16
N LEU A 77 2.11 4.54 -10.97
CA LEU A 77 2.53 4.61 -12.37
C LEU A 77 4.05 4.71 -12.52
N GLY A 78 4.75 5.25 -11.51
CA GLY A 78 6.20 5.38 -11.47
C GLY A 78 6.97 4.17 -10.94
N GLN A 79 6.29 3.11 -10.45
CA GLN A 79 6.98 1.91 -9.94
C GLN A 79 7.88 1.28 -11.00
N SER A 80 9.12 0.94 -10.62
CA SER A 80 10.11 0.27 -11.48
C SER A 80 9.76 -1.19 -11.77
N GLN A 81 8.94 -1.79 -10.91
CA GLN A 81 8.29 -3.07 -11.15
C GLN A 81 6.81 -2.90 -10.80
N LYS A 82 5.91 -3.28 -11.72
CA LYS A 82 4.48 -3.24 -11.46
C LYS A 82 4.07 -4.41 -10.57
N PRO A 83 3.06 -4.23 -9.71
CA PRO A 83 2.40 -5.37 -9.10
C PRO A 83 1.67 -6.16 -10.20
N ASP A 84 1.31 -7.39 -9.89
CA ASP A 84 0.44 -8.18 -10.77
C ASP A 84 -0.95 -7.55 -10.89
N ALA A 85 -1.46 -6.95 -9.80
CA ALA A 85 -2.62 -6.08 -9.84
C ALA A 85 -2.58 -4.99 -8.75
N TRP A 86 -3.14 -3.82 -9.04
CA TRP A 86 -3.46 -2.78 -8.08
C TRP A 86 -4.98 -2.65 -7.96
N LEU A 87 -5.49 -3.05 -6.81
CA LEU A 87 -6.91 -3.16 -6.52
C LEU A 87 -7.40 -1.92 -5.78
N LEU A 88 -8.29 -1.16 -6.43
CA LEU A 88 -8.94 0.01 -5.85
C LEU A 88 -10.30 -0.40 -5.28
N GLY A 89 -10.42 -0.42 -3.95
CA GLY A 89 -11.63 -0.81 -3.25
C GLY A 89 -12.66 0.31 -3.11
N LEU A 90 -13.81 0.17 -3.75
CA LEU A 90 -14.87 1.19 -3.74
C LEU A 90 -16.27 0.60 -3.92
N ALA A 91 -17.26 1.30 -3.37
CA ALA A 91 -18.66 0.97 -3.61
C ALA A 91 -19.10 1.36 -5.01
N ARG A 92 -19.90 0.50 -5.65
CA ARG A 92 -20.37 0.72 -7.03
C ARG A 92 -21.22 1.98 -7.13
N GLU A 93 -21.96 2.30 -6.07
CA GLU A 93 -22.81 3.49 -5.91
C GLU A 93 -21.99 4.78 -5.88
N ARG A 94 -20.73 4.70 -5.43
CA ARG A 94 -19.83 5.86 -5.31
C ARG A 94 -18.99 6.11 -6.56
N ARG A 95 -19.06 5.26 -7.57
CA ARG A 95 -18.25 5.39 -8.81
C ARG A 95 -18.41 6.73 -9.51
N GLN A 96 -19.60 7.34 -9.44
CA GLN A 96 -19.91 8.61 -10.11
C GLN A 96 -19.09 9.79 -9.58
N TYR A 97 -18.60 9.70 -8.34
CA TYR A 97 -17.77 10.73 -7.74
C TYR A 97 -16.31 10.71 -8.22
N PHE A 98 -15.93 9.64 -8.93
CA PHE A 98 -14.54 9.40 -9.37
C PHE A 98 -14.51 9.00 -10.85
N PRO A 99 -14.96 9.88 -11.77
CA PRO A 99 -15.04 9.57 -13.21
C PRO A 99 -13.69 9.18 -13.82
N GLU A 100 -12.57 9.66 -13.26
CA GLU A 100 -11.22 9.32 -13.67
C GLU A 100 -10.88 7.83 -13.53
N LEU A 101 -11.52 7.12 -12.58
CA LEU A 101 -11.25 5.71 -12.35
C LEU A 101 -11.67 4.85 -13.53
N LYS A 102 -12.72 5.23 -14.27
CA LYS A 102 -13.15 4.49 -15.45
C LYS A 102 -12.04 4.41 -16.49
N ALA A 103 -11.43 5.56 -16.81
CA ALA A 103 -10.33 5.62 -17.77
C ALA A 103 -9.10 4.87 -17.28
N LEU A 104 -8.85 4.85 -15.97
CA LEU A 104 -7.76 4.08 -15.37
C LEU A 104 -7.97 2.57 -15.54
N PHE A 105 -9.16 2.06 -15.25
CA PHE A 105 -9.48 0.63 -15.39
C PHE A 105 -9.46 0.19 -16.85
N ASP A 106 -10.04 0.98 -17.76
CA ASP A 106 -10.08 0.64 -19.18
C ASP A 106 -8.69 0.74 -19.84
N GLY A 107 -7.83 1.63 -19.34
CA GLY A 107 -6.52 1.94 -19.91
C GLY A 107 -5.34 1.17 -19.33
N ASN A 108 -5.51 0.41 -18.24
CA ASN A 108 -4.41 -0.27 -17.55
C ASN A 108 -4.79 -1.71 -17.19
N GLY A 109 -4.15 -2.69 -17.82
CA GLY A 109 -4.41 -4.12 -17.58
C GLY A 109 -4.03 -4.66 -16.19
N TRP A 110 -3.45 -3.82 -15.32
CA TRP A 110 -3.02 -4.18 -13.96
C TRP A 110 -3.65 -3.27 -12.89
N ILE A 111 -4.54 -2.35 -13.26
CA ILE A 111 -5.30 -1.54 -12.30
C ILE A 111 -6.76 -1.97 -12.39
N ALA A 112 -7.29 -2.52 -11.31
CA ALA A 112 -8.62 -3.12 -11.31
C ALA A 112 -9.46 -2.64 -10.12
N PRO A 113 -10.78 -2.57 -10.27
CA PRO A 113 -11.67 -2.29 -9.15
C PRO A 113 -11.86 -3.51 -8.25
N ALA A 114 -11.88 -3.27 -6.95
CA ALA A 114 -12.44 -4.18 -5.96
C ALA A 114 -13.82 -3.66 -5.54
N TRP A 115 -14.85 -4.01 -6.30
CA TRP A 115 -16.22 -3.53 -6.08
C TRP A 115 -16.80 -4.08 -4.78
N GLN A 116 -17.28 -3.19 -3.90
CA GLN A 116 -18.19 -3.55 -2.82
C GLN A 116 -19.57 -3.81 -3.42
N GLU A 117 -20.13 -4.99 -3.15
CA GLU A 117 -21.48 -5.33 -3.58
C GLU A 117 -22.49 -5.05 -2.46
N MET A 118 -23.76 -4.94 -2.84
CA MET A 118 -24.88 -4.71 -1.91
C MET A 118 -25.74 -5.97 -1.80
N VAL A 119 -26.12 -6.36 -0.57
CA VAL A 119 -27.11 -7.41 -0.32
C VAL A 119 -28.37 -6.74 0.22
N GLY A 120 -29.31 -6.44 -0.68
CA GLY A 120 -30.38 -5.49 -0.39
C GLY A 120 -29.78 -4.10 -0.12
N ASP A 121 -30.08 -3.55 1.05
CA ASP A 121 -29.59 -2.24 1.50
C ASP A 121 -28.32 -2.31 2.36
N VAL A 122 -27.77 -3.53 2.57
CA VAL A 122 -26.59 -3.74 3.41
C VAL A 122 -25.33 -3.87 2.54
N PRO A 123 -24.30 -3.04 2.77
CA PRO A 123 -23.04 -3.17 2.04
C PRO A 123 -22.24 -4.40 2.51
N GLU A 124 -21.64 -5.12 1.55
CA GLU A 124 -20.65 -6.16 1.83
C GLU A 124 -19.51 -5.61 2.70
N GLN A 125 -18.96 -6.42 3.62
CA GLN A 125 -17.80 -5.99 4.39
C GLN A 125 -16.59 -5.71 3.48
N GLU A 126 -15.89 -4.59 3.71
CA GLU A 126 -14.77 -4.13 2.87
C GLU A 126 -13.70 -5.22 2.66
N LEU A 127 -13.37 -5.96 3.72
CA LEU A 127 -12.37 -7.03 3.66
C LEU A 127 -12.80 -8.20 2.78
N ASN A 128 -14.11 -8.49 2.68
CA ASN A 128 -14.63 -9.54 1.80
C ASN A 128 -14.53 -9.12 0.34
N ALA A 129 -14.92 -7.88 0.02
CA ALA A 129 -14.79 -7.32 -1.31
C ALA A 129 -13.33 -7.33 -1.79
N LEU A 130 -12.40 -6.92 -0.92
CA LEU A 130 -10.97 -6.95 -1.21
C LEU A 130 -10.43 -8.38 -1.36
N LYS A 131 -10.79 -9.30 -0.46
CA LYS A 131 -10.36 -10.70 -0.54
C LYS A 131 -10.82 -11.34 -1.86
N ARG A 132 -12.08 -11.12 -2.25
CA ARG A 132 -12.63 -11.59 -3.52
C ARG A 132 -11.84 -11.03 -4.70
N ALA A 133 -11.63 -9.72 -4.76
CA ALA A 133 -10.87 -9.10 -5.83
C ALA A 133 -9.42 -9.59 -5.91
N VAL A 134 -8.78 -9.88 -4.77
CA VAL A 134 -7.44 -10.51 -4.75
C VAL A 134 -7.51 -11.90 -5.37
N LEU A 135 -8.48 -12.74 -4.97
CA LEU A 135 -8.63 -14.09 -5.53
C LEU A 135 -8.94 -14.09 -7.03
N ASP A 136 -9.70 -13.11 -7.52
CA ASP A 136 -10.01 -12.97 -8.95
C ASP A 136 -8.76 -12.62 -9.79
N ASN A 137 -7.71 -12.08 -9.15
CA ASN A 137 -6.46 -11.70 -9.81
C ASN A 137 -5.30 -12.66 -9.52
N VAL A 138 -5.41 -13.54 -8.52
CA VAL A 138 -4.38 -14.52 -8.15
C VAL A 138 -4.59 -15.84 -8.90
N PRO A 139 -3.60 -16.34 -9.68
CA PRO A 139 -3.67 -17.65 -10.31
C PRO A 139 -3.78 -18.80 -9.30
N ASN A 140 -4.41 -19.90 -9.73
CA ASN A 140 -4.60 -21.07 -8.85
C ASN A 140 -3.28 -21.74 -8.45
N GLU A 141 -2.27 -21.62 -9.30
CA GLU A 141 -0.93 -22.15 -9.14
C GLU A 141 0.02 -21.23 -8.35
N ALA A 142 -0.44 -20.09 -7.85
CA ALA A 142 0.39 -19.22 -7.01
C ALA A 142 0.76 -19.95 -5.70
N ASP A 143 2.04 -19.89 -5.34
CA ASP A 143 2.52 -20.45 -4.07
C ASP A 143 2.21 -19.48 -2.93
N TYR A 144 2.45 -18.19 -3.17
CA TYR A 144 2.26 -17.12 -2.20
C TYR A 144 1.48 -15.95 -2.78
N VAL A 145 0.60 -15.41 -1.94
CA VAL A 145 -0.12 -14.16 -2.17
C VAL A 145 0.52 -13.08 -1.32
N ILE A 146 1.09 -12.08 -2.00
CA ILE A 146 1.70 -10.90 -1.40
C ILE A 146 0.70 -9.76 -1.58
N THR A 147 0.32 -9.10 -0.50
CA THR A 147 -0.53 -7.90 -0.56
C THR A 147 0.15 -6.75 0.14
N THR A 148 0.24 -5.60 -0.51
CA THR A 148 0.76 -4.36 0.07
C THR A 148 -0.39 -3.37 0.24
N ARG A 149 -0.50 -2.79 1.43
CA ARG A 149 -1.45 -1.70 1.70
C ARG A 149 -0.91 -0.38 1.15
N LEU A 150 -1.78 0.37 0.47
CA LEU A 150 -1.55 1.76 0.09
C LEU A 150 -2.85 2.55 0.23
N ASP A 151 -2.86 3.62 1.01
CA ASP A 151 -4.00 4.52 1.09
C ASP A 151 -4.00 5.48 -0.12
N ASN A 152 -5.17 5.93 -0.58
CA ASN A 152 -5.31 6.67 -1.86
C ASN A 152 -4.83 8.14 -1.82
N ASP A 153 -4.34 8.61 -0.69
CA ASP A 153 -3.72 9.92 -0.46
C ASP A 153 -2.22 9.84 -0.15
N ASP A 154 -1.67 8.63 -0.11
CA ASP A 154 -0.27 8.36 0.17
C ASP A 154 0.47 7.85 -1.08
N ALA A 155 1.80 7.75 -1.01
CA ALA A 155 2.63 7.30 -2.13
C ALA A 155 3.72 6.30 -1.70
N LEU A 156 4.09 5.42 -2.64
CA LEU A 156 5.20 4.49 -2.50
C LEU A 156 6.40 4.96 -3.31
N HIS A 157 7.61 4.76 -2.79
CA HIS A 157 8.83 5.01 -3.55
C HIS A 157 8.86 4.09 -4.79
N ARG A 158 9.43 4.55 -5.91
CA ARG A 158 9.45 3.81 -7.19
C ARG A 158 10.04 2.41 -7.12
N SER A 159 10.87 2.14 -6.10
CA SER A 159 11.51 0.84 -5.87
C SER A 159 10.81 -0.01 -4.82
N PHE A 160 9.71 0.46 -4.22
CA PHE A 160 9.08 -0.18 -3.06
C PHE A 160 8.72 -1.64 -3.36
N LEU A 161 8.00 -1.89 -4.47
CA LEU A 161 7.54 -3.23 -4.82
C LEU A 161 8.70 -4.17 -5.18
N ALA A 162 9.73 -3.66 -5.84
CA ALA A 162 10.94 -4.42 -6.14
C ALA A 162 11.65 -4.84 -4.84
N VAL A 163 11.78 -3.92 -3.88
CA VAL A 163 12.38 -4.23 -2.57
C VAL A 163 11.53 -5.22 -1.79
N VAL A 164 10.20 -5.10 -1.80
CA VAL A 164 9.32 -6.11 -1.19
C VAL A 164 9.61 -7.49 -1.80
N LYS A 165 9.60 -7.60 -3.13
CA LYS A 165 9.81 -8.87 -3.82
C LYS A 165 11.16 -9.50 -3.46
N ASP A 166 12.25 -8.73 -3.52
CA ASP A 166 13.60 -9.19 -3.18
C ASP A 166 13.67 -9.70 -1.72
N TYR A 167 13.08 -8.97 -0.77
CA TYR A 167 13.08 -9.37 0.64
C TYR A 167 12.19 -10.59 0.91
N VAL A 168 11.05 -10.72 0.24
CA VAL A 168 10.19 -11.91 0.38
C VAL A 168 10.93 -13.15 -0.13
N SER A 169 11.57 -13.07 -1.30
CA SER A 169 12.39 -14.17 -1.82
C SER A 169 13.52 -14.56 -0.86
N LEU A 170 14.21 -13.58 -0.28
CA LEU A 170 15.25 -13.81 0.71
C LEU A 170 14.72 -14.53 1.95
N ILE A 171 13.66 -14.00 2.56
CA ILE A 171 13.05 -14.56 3.78
C ILE A 171 12.62 -16.01 3.55
N LEU A 172 11.91 -16.28 2.44
CA LEU A 172 11.43 -17.62 2.11
C LEU A 172 12.57 -18.61 1.79
N SER A 173 13.71 -18.12 1.28
CA SER A 173 14.90 -18.96 1.08
C SER A 173 15.62 -19.31 2.38
N SER A 174 15.58 -18.41 3.39
CA SER A 174 16.26 -18.59 4.68
C SER A 174 15.39 -19.27 5.75
N GLU A 175 14.07 -19.08 5.70
CA GLU A 175 13.11 -19.59 6.68
C GLU A 175 12.05 -20.45 5.97
N GLN A 176 12.37 -21.73 5.79
CA GLN A 176 11.44 -22.70 5.19
C GLN A 176 10.18 -22.88 6.05
N GLY A 177 9.03 -23.04 5.41
CA GLY A 177 7.76 -23.32 6.08
C GLY A 177 7.02 -22.10 6.64
N LEU A 178 7.48 -20.87 6.36
CA LEU A 178 6.70 -19.67 6.67
C LEU A 178 5.43 -19.63 5.82
N THR A 179 4.26 -19.59 6.47
CA THR A 179 2.96 -19.62 5.78
C THR A 179 2.15 -18.33 5.88
N ASP A 180 2.47 -17.45 6.83
CA ASP A 180 1.86 -16.12 7.01
C ASP A 180 2.83 -15.21 7.78
N PHE A 181 3.20 -14.08 7.21
CA PHE A 181 4.07 -13.10 7.84
C PHE A 181 3.91 -11.71 7.22
N TRP A 182 4.50 -10.72 7.89
CA TRP A 182 4.40 -9.31 7.52
C TRP A 182 5.77 -8.70 7.25
N LEU A 183 5.80 -7.73 6.35
CA LEU A 183 6.93 -6.82 6.13
C LEU A 183 6.50 -5.38 6.43
N THR A 184 7.40 -4.62 7.03
CA THR A 184 7.31 -3.16 7.16
C THR A 184 8.64 -2.52 6.79
N MET A 185 8.59 -1.29 6.27
CA MET A 185 9.77 -0.47 6.04
C MET A 185 9.67 0.75 6.96
N PRO A 186 10.53 0.92 7.98
CA PRO A 186 10.35 2.00 8.94
C PRO A 186 10.61 3.39 8.38
N TYR A 187 11.45 3.51 7.34
CA TYR A 187 11.96 4.79 6.86
C TYR A 187 11.05 5.39 5.79
N GLY A 188 10.50 6.58 6.07
CA GLY A 188 9.52 7.25 5.21
C GLY A 188 9.53 8.77 5.31
N LEU A 189 8.55 9.37 4.63
CA LEU A 189 8.34 10.81 4.55
C LEU A 189 6.91 11.16 4.99
N GLN A 190 6.75 12.38 5.53
CA GLN A 190 5.46 13.01 5.75
C GLN A 190 5.41 14.34 5.00
N LEU A 191 4.41 14.48 4.14
CA LEU A 191 4.18 15.67 3.33
C LEU A 191 3.03 16.48 3.95
N GLY A 192 3.35 17.62 4.55
CA GLY A 192 2.37 18.62 4.96
C GLY A 192 2.04 19.61 3.86
N SER A 193 1.21 20.61 4.18
CA SER A 193 0.83 21.70 3.26
C SER A 193 1.98 22.63 2.88
N ASP A 194 3.01 22.74 3.72
CA ASP A 194 4.11 23.69 3.58
C ASP A 194 5.50 23.10 3.88
N LYS A 195 5.57 21.81 4.24
CA LYS A 195 6.80 21.18 4.71
C LYS A 195 6.86 19.69 4.39
N LEU A 196 8.09 19.21 4.21
CA LEU A 196 8.43 17.80 4.08
C LEU A 196 9.28 17.37 5.27
N GLY A 197 8.84 16.31 5.95
CA GLY A 197 9.55 15.72 7.07
C GLY A 197 9.98 14.29 6.78
N VAL A 198 11.16 13.91 7.23
CA VAL A 198 11.64 12.53 7.24
C VAL A 198 11.28 11.87 8.57
N CYS A 199 10.70 10.67 8.57
CA CYS A 199 10.37 9.96 9.79
C CYS A 199 10.76 8.47 9.74
N CYS A 200 10.98 7.91 10.94
CA CYS A 200 11.18 6.48 11.15
C CYS A 200 10.06 5.95 12.03
N TYR A 201 9.21 5.09 11.49
CA TYR A 201 8.05 4.55 12.19
C TYR A 201 7.85 3.07 11.81
N THR A 202 8.11 2.15 12.74
CA THR A 202 8.01 0.70 12.50
C THR A 202 6.56 0.24 12.30
N ASN A 203 5.62 0.82 13.05
CA ASN A 203 4.19 0.50 13.01
C ASN A 203 3.42 1.41 12.02
N ASN A 204 4.04 1.76 10.90
CA ASN A 204 3.43 2.62 9.87
C ASN A 204 2.33 1.88 9.09
N PRO A 205 1.44 2.59 8.37
CA PRO A 205 0.35 1.95 7.62
C PRO A 205 0.79 1.28 6.30
N PHE A 206 2.04 1.38 5.88
CA PHE A 206 2.58 0.85 4.63
C PHE A 206 3.09 -0.59 4.80
N THR A 207 2.16 -1.46 5.18
CA THR A 207 2.45 -2.86 5.51
C THR A 207 2.30 -3.75 4.29
N THR A 208 3.11 -4.80 4.24
CA THR A 208 2.94 -5.90 3.30
C THR A 208 2.68 -7.18 4.08
N ARG A 209 1.73 -7.98 3.62
CA ARG A 209 1.46 -9.32 4.16
C ARG A 209 1.74 -10.36 3.09
N VAL A 210 2.40 -11.43 3.49
CA VAL A 210 2.73 -12.57 2.65
C VAL A 210 2.08 -13.79 3.25
N GLN A 211 1.27 -14.47 2.46
CA GLN A 211 0.57 -15.69 2.89
C GLN A 211 0.78 -16.77 1.84
N THR A 212 0.88 -18.04 2.23
CA THR A 212 0.67 -19.11 1.27
C THR A 212 -0.73 -18.99 0.69
N ARG A 213 -0.93 -19.46 -0.54
CA ARG A 213 -2.25 -19.45 -1.16
C ARG A 213 -3.30 -20.18 -0.31
N GLU A 214 -2.92 -21.29 0.30
CA GLU A 214 -3.76 -22.07 1.21
C GLU A 214 -4.23 -21.25 2.42
N ASN A 215 -3.30 -20.59 3.13
CA ASN A 215 -3.65 -19.73 4.27
C ASN A 215 -4.51 -18.53 3.86
N PHE A 216 -4.24 -17.95 2.68
CA PHE A 216 -5.03 -16.86 2.16
C PHE A 216 -6.50 -17.28 1.95
N LEU A 217 -6.73 -18.48 1.42
CA LEU A 217 -8.06 -19.03 1.18
C LEU A 217 -8.80 -19.32 2.50
N SER A 218 -8.13 -19.96 3.46
CA SER A 218 -8.75 -20.41 4.72
C SER A 218 -9.00 -19.29 5.73
N SER A 219 -8.27 -18.17 5.65
CA SER A 219 -8.43 -17.04 6.59
C SER A 219 -9.59 -16.12 6.22
N ALA A 220 -10.44 -15.77 7.19
CA ALA A 220 -11.41 -14.68 7.02
C ALA A 220 -10.74 -13.29 7.06
N TYR A 221 -9.54 -13.22 7.63
CA TYR A 221 -8.73 -12.01 7.76
C TYR A 221 -7.52 -12.12 6.83
N SER A 222 -7.76 -11.93 5.53
CA SER A 222 -6.72 -11.98 4.50
C SER A 222 -6.40 -10.58 3.99
N THR A 223 -5.23 -10.40 3.38
CA THR A 223 -4.64 -9.12 2.92
C THR A 223 -3.95 -8.27 3.97
N ALA A 224 -3.12 -7.33 3.52
CA ALA A 224 -2.44 -6.33 4.36
C ALA A 224 -3.39 -5.30 5.00
N LEU A 225 -4.65 -5.24 4.58
CA LEU A 225 -5.67 -4.35 5.17
C LEU A 225 -6.40 -4.97 6.36
N ALA A 226 -6.28 -6.28 6.58
CA ALA A 226 -6.95 -6.98 7.69
C ALA A 226 -6.26 -6.79 9.05
N GLY A 227 -4.97 -6.46 9.06
CA GLY A 227 -4.19 -6.27 10.29
C GLY A 227 -4.32 -4.86 10.86
N ASP A 228 -4.36 -4.74 12.19
CA ASP A 228 -4.11 -3.45 12.86
C ASP A 228 -2.61 -3.17 12.81
N HIS A 229 -2.18 -2.36 11.84
CA HIS A 229 -0.78 -1.96 11.63
C HIS A 229 -0.10 -1.41 12.90
N THR A 230 -0.88 -0.85 13.85
CA THR A 230 -0.34 -0.35 15.12
C THR A 230 0.05 -1.44 16.11
N LYS A 231 -0.42 -2.68 15.88
CA LYS A 231 -0.26 -3.84 16.78
C LYS A 231 0.41 -5.06 16.13
N LEU A 232 0.82 -4.98 14.86
CA LEU A 232 1.40 -6.12 14.14
C LEU A 232 2.57 -6.77 14.89
N PHE A 233 3.53 -5.99 15.39
CA PHE A 233 4.69 -6.53 16.13
C PHE A 233 4.32 -7.23 17.44
N LYS A 234 3.11 -6.99 17.98
CA LYS A 234 2.63 -7.65 19.19
C LYS A 234 2.01 -9.01 18.90
N ASN A 235 1.35 -9.15 17.75
CA ASN A 235 0.45 -10.27 17.47
C ASN A 235 0.94 -11.16 16.33
N ASP A 236 1.87 -10.69 15.50
CA ASP A 236 2.23 -11.32 14.24
C ASP A 236 3.75 -11.43 14.05
N ARG A 237 4.16 -12.32 13.14
CA ARG A 237 5.56 -12.40 12.67
C ARG A 237 5.82 -11.26 11.70
N VAL A 238 6.62 -10.28 12.12
CA VAL A 238 6.94 -9.09 11.31
C VAL A 238 8.44 -9.02 11.03
N PHE A 239 8.79 -8.83 9.76
CA PHE A 239 10.14 -8.52 9.30
C PHE A 239 10.25 -7.02 9.00
N SER A 240 11.21 -6.35 9.64
CA SER A 240 11.47 -4.93 9.42
C SER A 240 12.60 -4.74 8.42
N VAL A 241 12.29 -4.15 7.27
CA VAL A 241 13.20 -3.90 6.17
C VAL A 241 13.80 -2.51 6.30
N ASN A 242 15.08 -2.44 6.67
CA ASN A 242 15.80 -1.18 6.85
C ASN A 242 16.41 -0.72 5.52
N THR A 243 15.98 0.45 5.05
CA THR A 243 16.39 1.01 3.76
C THR A 243 17.19 2.30 3.92
N ARG A 244 18.05 2.59 2.93
CA ARG A 244 18.83 3.85 2.89
C ARG A 244 18.05 5.05 2.35
N ILE A 245 16.90 4.79 1.73
CA ILE A 245 16.04 5.81 1.14
C ILE A 245 14.62 5.66 1.70
N PRO A 246 13.86 6.76 1.84
CA PRO A 246 12.48 6.69 2.30
C PRO A 246 11.64 5.87 1.32
N MET A 247 10.84 4.96 1.84
CA MET A 247 10.11 3.99 1.03
C MET A 247 8.63 4.33 0.85
N TRP A 248 8.09 5.17 1.71
CA TRP A 248 6.72 5.62 1.66
C TRP A 248 6.65 7.13 1.95
N LEU A 249 5.59 7.75 1.46
CA LEU A 249 5.27 9.16 1.65
C LEU A 249 3.83 9.23 2.13
N GLN A 250 3.64 9.71 3.36
CA GLN A 250 2.33 9.92 3.94
C GLN A 250 1.86 11.36 3.68
N GLY A 251 0.72 11.51 3.04
CA GLY A 251 0.06 12.80 2.84
C GLY A 251 -0.65 13.26 4.12
N VAL A 252 -0.15 14.33 4.74
CA VAL A 252 -0.76 14.94 5.93
C VAL A 252 -1.61 16.13 5.49
N HIS A 253 -2.92 15.91 5.36
CA HIS A 253 -3.89 16.94 4.97
C HIS A 253 -5.08 16.98 5.95
N GLY A 254 -5.59 18.19 6.19
CA GLY A 254 -6.76 18.48 7.04
C GLY A 254 -6.60 18.17 8.54
N ASP A 255 -7.69 18.34 9.29
CA ASP A 255 -7.82 18.04 10.73
C ASP A 255 -7.95 16.54 11.03
N ASN A 256 -7.22 15.67 10.30
CA ASN A 256 -7.14 14.27 10.70
C ASN A 256 -6.46 14.21 12.07
N LEU A 257 -7.27 14.05 13.13
CA LEU A 257 -6.90 14.04 14.55
C LEU A 257 -5.71 13.09 14.88
N TYR A 258 -5.44 12.11 14.02
CA TYR A 258 -4.34 11.15 14.15
C TYR A 258 -3.08 11.51 13.34
N ASN A 259 -3.15 12.41 12.35
CA ASN A 259 -2.03 12.82 11.52
C ASN A 259 -1.50 14.20 11.93
N ARG A 260 -1.22 14.41 13.22
CA ARG A 260 -0.20 15.40 13.54
C ARG A 260 1.10 14.84 13.00
N MET A 261 1.77 15.63 12.17
CA MET A 261 3.13 15.35 11.73
C MET A 261 3.91 14.86 12.95
N LEU A 262 4.52 13.68 12.85
CA LEU A 262 5.17 13.07 14.00
C LEU A 262 6.17 14.09 14.54
N LEU A 263 6.18 14.32 15.85
CA LEU A 263 7.13 15.24 16.51
C LEU A 263 8.60 14.90 16.18
N THR A 264 8.85 13.70 15.67
CA THR A 264 10.15 13.16 15.25
C THR A 264 10.48 13.38 13.77
N ALA A 265 9.62 14.03 12.99
CA ALA A 265 9.90 14.29 11.59
C ALA A 265 10.98 15.38 11.44
N ILE A 266 12.10 15.06 10.80
CA ILE A 266 13.20 16.00 10.56
C ILE A 266 12.90 16.75 9.25
N ALA A 267 12.84 18.08 9.32
CA ALA A 267 12.67 18.92 8.14
C ALA A 267 13.85 18.75 7.17
N VAL A 268 13.58 18.76 5.87
CA VAL A 268 14.60 18.59 4.82
C VAL A 268 14.59 19.79 3.90
N GLU A 269 15.73 20.24 3.38
CA GLU A 269 15.77 21.36 2.42
C GLU A 269 15.64 20.89 0.95
N ASP A 270 16.21 19.73 0.61
CA ASP A 270 16.19 19.16 -0.75
C ASP A 270 14.90 18.36 -1.04
N HIS A 271 13.75 19.05 -0.98
CA HIS A 271 12.43 18.46 -1.22
C HIS A 271 12.32 17.76 -2.58
N LYS A 272 12.84 18.39 -3.63
CA LYS A 272 12.69 17.92 -5.02
C LYS A 272 13.38 16.59 -5.26
N ARG A 273 14.59 16.40 -4.73
CA ARG A 273 15.32 15.15 -4.87
C ARG A 273 14.58 14.00 -4.19
N LEU A 274 14.10 14.19 -2.98
CA LEU A 274 13.36 13.16 -2.25
C LEU A 274 12.04 12.80 -2.94
N LEU A 275 11.24 13.80 -3.30
CA LEU A 275 9.93 13.60 -3.95
C LEU A 275 10.04 12.97 -5.34
N SER A 276 11.16 13.16 -6.05
CA SER A 276 11.42 12.51 -7.34
C SER A 276 11.39 10.98 -7.25
N GLY A 277 11.75 10.43 -6.09
CA GLY A 277 11.68 8.99 -5.82
C GLY A 277 10.24 8.45 -5.82
N PHE A 278 9.25 9.30 -5.58
CA PHE A 278 7.83 8.97 -5.52
C PHE A 278 7.08 9.34 -6.80
N SER A 279 7.76 9.91 -7.81
CA SER A 279 7.13 10.49 -9.00
C SER A 279 6.08 11.57 -8.68
N VAL A 280 6.17 12.18 -7.49
CA VAL A 280 5.27 13.22 -7.00
C VAL A 280 5.88 14.59 -7.32
N LYS A 281 5.05 15.49 -7.84
CA LYS A 281 5.40 16.90 -8.05
C LYS A 281 4.59 17.76 -7.08
N VAL A 282 5.28 18.52 -6.25
CA VAL A 282 4.67 19.48 -5.33
C VAL A 282 5.21 20.85 -5.71
N ASP A 283 4.31 21.74 -6.08
CA ASP A 283 4.60 23.16 -6.23
C ASP A 283 4.24 23.83 -4.90
N TRP A 284 5.25 24.34 -4.19
CA TRP A 284 5.10 25.10 -2.95
C TRP A 284 4.86 26.58 -3.26
#